data_AF-A0A938D4F6-F1
#
_entry.id   AF-A0A938D4F6-F1
#
_cell.length_a   1.000
_cell.length_b   1.000
_cell.length_c   1.000
_cell.angle_alpha   90.00
_cell.angle_beta   90.00
_cell.angle_gamma   90.00
#
_symmetry.space_group_name_H-M   'P 1'
#
loop_
_entity.id
_entity.type
_entity.pdbx_description
1 polymer ?
#
loop_
_entity_poly.entity_id
_entity_poly.type
_entity_poly.pdbx_seq_one_letter_code
_entity_poly.pdbx_strand_id
1 'polypeptide(L)'
;MRRVLAEGRAPAAELDAARRELVELRSHDYRGTAVEESAPLAAFWEKWRGHYGDSGLRHPRGDRLLTELALWAMRELRPRLMMINYQDPDYVHWGNATHYTRAIAVIDQGLERLDAAIAADPFYRGRTVMVVVPDCGRDANPLMAVPYQHHFNSRTAHEIFALFVGAGIAAGRTVATAVDQTSVAATIGALTSVTVGAEGRVLSEIAP
;
A
#
# COMPACT_ATOMS: atom_id res chain seq x y z
N MET A 1 -4.04 -22.27 1.49
CA MET A 1 -4.77 -23.15 2.44
C MET A 1 -6.26 -23.30 2.14
N ARG A 2 -7.10 -22.25 2.26
CA ARG A 2 -8.55 -22.36 1.97
C ARG A 2 -8.83 -22.94 0.57
N ARG A 3 -8.09 -22.48 -0.45
CA ARG A 3 -8.17 -23.00 -1.82
C ARG A 3 -7.72 -24.47 -1.93
N VAL A 4 -6.55 -24.81 -1.37
CA VAL A 4 -6.03 -26.20 -1.34
C VAL A 4 -7.05 -27.16 -0.72
N LEU A 5 -7.70 -26.73 0.37
CA LEU A 5 -8.78 -27.46 1.03
C LEU A 5 -10.06 -27.54 0.18
N ALA A 6 -10.40 -26.49 -0.56
CA ALA A 6 -11.57 -26.44 -1.43
C ALA A 6 -11.38 -27.25 -2.74
N GLU A 7 -10.17 -27.26 -3.29
CA GLU A 7 -9.82 -28.04 -4.49
C GLU A 7 -9.72 -29.53 -4.16
N GLY A 8 -9.22 -29.89 -2.98
CA GLY A 8 -9.14 -31.27 -2.51
C GLY A 8 -8.20 -32.17 -3.33
N ARG A 9 -7.34 -31.58 -4.19
CA ARG A 9 -6.45 -32.32 -5.11
C ARG A 9 -5.07 -32.63 -4.54
N ALA A 10 -4.76 -32.14 -3.35
CA ALA A 10 -3.49 -32.37 -2.68
C ALA A 10 -3.49 -33.72 -1.92
N PRO A 11 -2.31 -34.32 -1.65
CA PRO A 11 -2.20 -35.50 -0.81
C PRO A 11 -2.86 -35.30 0.56
N ALA A 12 -3.42 -36.37 1.15
CA ALA A 12 -4.15 -36.29 2.42
C ALA A 12 -3.35 -35.63 3.55
N ALA A 13 -2.05 -35.93 3.64
CA ALA A 13 -1.17 -35.31 4.64
C ALA A 13 -1.07 -33.78 4.50
N GLU A 14 -1.07 -33.26 3.26
CA GLU A 14 -1.03 -31.84 2.97
C GLU A 14 -2.37 -31.16 3.26
N LEU A 15 -3.48 -31.82 2.92
CA LEU A 15 -4.82 -31.35 3.29
C LEU A 15 -4.98 -31.27 4.82
N ASP A 16 -4.52 -32.28 5.55
CA ASP A 16 -4.59 -32.29 7.01
C ASP A 16 -3.70 -31.22 7.66
N ALA A 17 -2.50 -31.00 7.11
CA ALA A 17 -1.63 -29.91 7.54
C ALA A 17 -2.32 -28.55 7.30
N ALA A 18 -2.87 -28.33 6.11
CA ALA A 18 -3.59 -27.11 5.78
C ALA A 18 -4.85 -26.90 6.66
N ARG A 19 -5.54 -27.97 7.10
CA ARG A 19 -6.66 -27.85 8.06
C ARG A 19 -6.18 -27.40 9.43
N ARG A 20 -5.12 -28.03 9.97
CA ARG A 20 -4.59 -27.69 11.30
C ARG A 20 -4.12 -26.25 11.37
N GLU A 21 -3.32 -25.84 10.39
CA GLU A 21 -2.80 -24.48 10.31
C GLU A 21 -3.97 -23.47 10.10
N LEU A 22 -5.05 -23.82 9.38
CA LEU A 22 -6.19 -22.91 9.22
C LEU A 22 -6.93 -22.69 10.55
N VAL A 23 -7.05 -23.73 11.37
CA VAL A 23 -7.63 -23.63 12.71
C VAL A 23 -6.75 -22.75 13.61
N GLU A 24 -5.44 -22.95 13.57
CA GLU A 24 -4.49 -22.14 14.32
C GLU A 24 -4.51 -20.66 13.90
N LEU A 25 -4.47 -20.36 12.59
CA LEU A 25 -4.56 -18.97 12.13
C LEU A 25 -5.88 -18.31 12.52
N ARG A 26 -6.98 -19.08 12.54
CA ARG A 26 -8.28 -18.59 13.01
C ARG A 26 -8.31 -18.32 14.51
N SER A 27 -7.58 -19.08 15.34
CA SER A 27 -7.54 -18.80 16.78
C SER A 27 -6.80 -17.51 17.13
N HIS A 28 -5.94 -17.02 16.24
CA HIS A 28 -5.23 -15.74 16.39
C HIS A 28 -5.98 -14.54 15.81
N ASP A 29 -7.08 -14.76 15.06
CA ASP A 29 -7.81 -13.66 14.43
C ASP A 29 -8.78 -12.99 15.41
N TYR A 30 -8.27 -11.98 16.11
CA TYR A 30 -9.04 -11.20 17.09
C TYR A 30 -10.13 -10.31 16.46
N ARG A 31 -10.14 -10.15 15.14
CA ARG A 31 -11.04 -9.20 14.46
C ARG A 31 -12.49 -9.70 14.42
N GLY A 32 -12.72 -11.00 14.64
CA GLY A 32 -14.06 -11.62 14.67
C GLY A 32 -14.85 -11.56 13.36
N THR A 33 -14.32 -10.89 12.33
CA THR A 33 -14.92 -10.76 11.00
C THR A 33 -14.57 -11.96 10.14
N ALA A 34 -15.58 -12.74 9.76
CA ALA A 34 -15.49 -13.59 8.58
C ALA A 34 -15.45 -12.66 7.35
N VAL A 35 -14.26 -12.32 6.86
CA VAL A 35 -14.13 -11.60 5.60
C VAL A 35 -14.56 -12.56 4.48
N GLU A 36 -15.80 -12.40 4.01
CA GLU A 36 -16.26 -13.04 2.79
C GLU A 36 -15.67 -12.30 1.60
N GLU A 37 -14.92 -13.03 0.78
CA GLU A 37 -14.36 -12.51 -0.46
C GLU A 37 -15.47 -12.39 -1.49
N SER A 38 -15.61 -11.20 -2.09
CA SER A 38 -16.61 -10.99 -3.15
C SER A 38 -16.23 -11.79 -4.41
N ALA A 39 -17.23 -12.25 -5.16
CA ALA A 39 -16.99 -12.99 -6.41
C ALA A 39 -16.09 -12.23 -7.42
N PRO A 40 -16.20 -10.89 -7.58
CA PRO A 40 -15.25 -10.14 -8.41
C PRO A 40 -13.80 -10.22 -7.91
N LEU A 41 -13.59 -10.15 -6.59
CA LEU A 41 -12.25 -10.23 -6.01
C LEU A 41 -11.64 -11.63 -6.16
N ALA A 42 -12.45 -12.68 -5.95
CA ALA A 42 -12.02 -14.06 -6.20
C ALA A 42 -11.61 -14.26 -7.67
N ALA A 43 -12.42 -13.78 -8.63
CA ALA A 43 -12.14 -13.88 -10.06
C ALA A 43 -10.87 -13.11 -10.46
N PHE A 44 -10.67 -11.91 -9.89
CA PHE A 44 -9.44 -11.12 -10.08
C PHE A 44 -8.21 -11.90 -9.67
N TRP A 45 -8.23 -12.54 -8.49
CA TRP A 45 -7.09 -13.31 -8.01
C TRP A 45 -6.84 -14.58 -8.82
N GLU A 46 -7.88 -15.27 -9.28
CA GLU A 46 -7.74 -16.41 -10.19
C GLU A 46 -7.07 -15.99 -11.50
N LYS A 47 -7.50 -14.87 -12.08
CA LYS A 47 -6.88 -14.34 -13.30
C LYS A 47 -5.43 -13.92 -13.08
N TRP A 48 -5.14 -13.22 -11.98
CA TRP A 48 -3.78 -12.84 -11.60
C TRP A 48 -2.89 -14.09 -11.55
N ARG A 49 -3.28 -15.11 -10.77
CA ARG A 49 -2.54 -16.36 -10.67
C ARG A 49 -2.40 -17.09 -12.00
N GLY A 50 -3.45 -17.12 -12.83
CA GLY A 50 -3.38 -17.76 -14.15
C GLY A 50 -2.33 -17.11 -15.06
N HIS A 51 -2.20 -15.78 -15.01
CA HIS A 51 -1.21 -15.06 -15.82
C HIS A 51 0.22 -15.28 -15.33
N TYR A 52 0.39 -15.23 -14.02
CA TYR A 52 1.67 -15.01 -13.38
C TYR A 52 2.25 -16.31 -12.76
N GLY A 53 1.38 -17.26 -12.43
CA GLY A 53 1.71 -18.50 -11.73
C GLY A 53 2.05 -18.27 -10.26
N ASP A 54 2.47 -19.35 -9.60
CA ASP A 54 2.78 -19.36 -8.16
C ASP A 54 4.30 -19.38 -7.86
N SER A 55 5.15 -19.28 -8.89
CA SER A 55 6.61 -19.44 -8.74
C SER A 55 7.36 -18.19 -8.30
N GLY A 56 6.74 -17.00 -8.40
CA GLY A 56 7.43 -15.73 -8.18
C GLY A 56 8.39 -15.30 -9.30
N LEU A 57 8.61 -16.14 -10.33
CA LEU A 57 9.65 -15.92 -11.35
C LEU A 57 9.18 -15.13 -12.57
N ARG A 58 7.87 -14.91 -12.73
CA ARG A 58 7.29 -14.25 -13.91
C ARG A 58 6.84 -12.82 -13.65
N HIS A 59 6.86 -12.36 -12.41
CA HIS A 59 6.35 -11.04 -12.06
C HIS A 59 7.46 -10.00 -12.07
N PRO A 60 7.13 -8.71 -12.26
CA PRO A 60 7.98 -7.64 -11.78
C PRO A 60 8.35 -7.86 -10.31
N ARG A 61 9.52 -7.38 -9.89
CA ARG A 61 10.00 -7.52 -8.51
C ARG A 61 9.89 -6.22 -7.75
N GLY A 62 9.80 -6.34 -6.43
CA GLY A 62 9.71 -5.21 -5.51
C GLY A 62 8.48 -4.34 -5.80
N ASP A 63 8.64 -3.04 -5.66
CA ASP A 63 7.56 -2.06 -5.75
C ASP A 63 6.92 -1.98 -7.13
N ARG A 64 7.64 -2.36 -8.19
CA ARG A 64 7.04 -2.47 -9.54
C ARG A 64 5.88 -3.44 -9.58
N LEU A 65 5.95 -4.52 -8.81
CA LEU A 65 4.87 -5.50 -8.70
C LEU A 65 3.61 -4.87 -8.13
N LEU A 66 3.78 -4.05 -7.10
CA LEU A 66 2.68 -3.38 -6.41
C LEU A 66 1.98 -2.38 -7.33
N THR A 67 2.74 -1.63 -8.15
CA THR A 67 2.16 -0.78 -9.18
C THR A 67 1.38 -1.59 -10.22
N GLU A 68 1.93 -2.71 -10.73
CA GLU A 68 1.18 -3.55 -11.69
C GLU A 68 -0.11 -4.09 -11.09
N LEU A 69 -0.05 -4.60 -9.86
CA LEU A 69 -1.21 -5.13 -9.15
C LEU A 69 -2.28 -4.06 -8.97
N ALA A 70 -1.88 -2.84 -8.58
CA ALA A 70 -2.78 -1.70 -8.46
C ALA A 70 -3.42 -1.34 -9.80
N LEU A 71 -2.65 -1.27 -10.89
CA LEU A 71 -3.18 -0.98 -12.22
C LEU A 71 -4.14 -2.06 -12.73
N TRP A 72 -3.89 -3.34 -12.42
CA TRP A 72 -4.84 -4.43 -12.68
C TRP A 72 -6.12 -4.25 -11.86
N ALA A 73 -6.00 -3.98 -10.55
CA ALA A 73 -7.14 -3.77 -9.68
C ALA A 73 -8.00 -2.57 -10.12
N MET A 74 -7.37 -1.46 -10.55
CA MET A 74 -8.08 -0.31 -11.11
C MET A 74 -8.94 -0.68 -12.32
N ARG A 75 -8.40 -1.48 -13.25
CA ARG A 75 -9.12 -1.89 -14.47
C ARG A 75 -10.25 -2.87 -14.20
N GLU A 76 -10.06 -3.80 -13.26
CA GLU A 76 -10.95 -4.95 -13.09
C GLU A 76 -11.93 -4.80 -11.94
N LEU A 77 -11.49 -4.20 -10.83
CA LEU A 77 -12.28 -4.09 -9.61
C LEU A 77 -12.87 -2.70 -9.42
N ARG A 78 -12.29 -1.68 -10.06
CA ARG A 78 -12.67 -0.26 -9.91
C ARG A 78 -12.84 0.15 -8.43
N PRO A 79 -11.85 -0.09 -7.56
CA PRO A 79 -11.97 0.22 -6.14
C PRO A 79 -12.21 1.72 -5.92
N ARG A 80 -13.06 2.05 -4.93
CA ARG A 80 -13.28 3.43 -4.46
C ARG A 80 -12.29 3.86 -3.38
N LEU A 81 -11.57 2.91 -2.80
CA LEU A 81 -10.44 3.10 -1.88
C LEU A 81 -9.40 2.03 -2.19
N MET A 82 -8.15 2.45 -2.37
CA MET A 82 -7.02 1.55 -2.61
C MET A 82 -5.82 2.09 -1.85
N MET A 83 -5.15 1.22 -1.11
CA MET A 83 -3.92 1.53 -0.39
C MET A 83 -2.79 0.68 -0.98
N ILE A 84 -1.69 1.33 -1.31
CA ILE A 84 -0.47 0.70 -1.82
C ILE A 84 0.62 0.98 -0.80
N ASN A 85 1.23 -0.06 -0.26
CA ASN A 85 2.37 0.07 0.65
C ASN A 85 3.66 -0.32 -0.09
N TYR A 86 4.36 0.67 -0.63
CA TYR A 86 5.68 0.50 -1.25
C TYR A 86 6.75 0.31 -0.18
N GLN A 87 7.67 -0.64 -0.39
CA GLN A 87 8.61 -1.10 0.64
C GLN A 87 10.07 -1.10 0.20
N ASP A 88 10.36 -0.99 -1.10
CA ASP A 88 11.74 -1.13 -1.59
C ASP A 88 12.73 -0.13 -0.95
N PRO A 89 12.36 1.13 -0.60
CA PRO A 89 13.28 2.03 0.07
C PRO A 89 13.78 1.48 1.41
N ASP A 90 12.99 0.67 2.11
CA ASP A 90 13.36 0.15 3.43
C ASP A 90 14.52 -0.87 3.37
N TYR A 91 14.76 -1.48 2.21
CA TYR A 91 15.93 -2.35 2.00
C TYR A 91 17.28 -1.61 2.13
N VAL A 92 17.28 -0.28 2.26
CA VAL A 92 18.49 0.48 2.61
C VAL A 92 19.10 0.05 3.95
N HIS A 93 18.33 -0.58 4.84
CA HIS A 93 18.85 -1.21 6.06
C HIS A 93 19.98 -2.23 5.83
N TRP A 94 20.16 -2.71 4.60
CA TRP A 94 21.26 -3.60 4.24
C TRP A 94 22.55 -2.85 3.88
N GLY A 95 22.58 -1.52 4.07
CA GLY A 95 23.78 -0.69 3.99
C GLY A 95 24.09 -0.07 2.62
N ASN A 96 23.28 -0.32 1.59
CA ASN A 96 23.49 0.24 0.26
C ASN A 96 22.59 1.45 -0.02
N ALA A 97 23.17 2.65 0.07
CA ALA A 97 22.50 3.93 -0.22
C ALA A 97 21.81 3.97 -1.59
N THR A 98 22.40 3.31 -2.58
CA THR A 98 21.89 3.29 -3.96
C THR A 98 20.55 2.56 -4.05
N HIS A 99 20.29 1.58 -3.17
CA HIS A 99 18.98 0.94 -3.12
C HIS A 99 17.88 1.92 -2.75
N TYR A 100 18.15 2.85 -1.82
CA TYR A 100 17.18 3.86 -1.38
C TYR A 100 16.76 4.77 -2.53
N THR A 101 17.72 5.41 -3.19
CA THR A 101 17.44 6.36 -4.27
C THR A 101 16.85 5.67 -5.51
N ARG A 102 17.31 4.45 -5.82
CA ARG A 102 16.73 3.65 -6.90
C ARG A 102 15.30 3.23 -6.60
N ALA A 103 15.00 2.84 -5.36
CA ALA A 103 13.64 2.50 -4.94
C ALA A 103 12.71 3.70 -5.03
N ILE A 104 13.15 4.88 -4.58
CA ILE A 104 12.39 6.13 -4.77
C ILE A 104 12.08 6.39 -6.24
N ALA A 105 13.07 6.25 -7.13
CA ALA A 105 12.84 6.41 -8.57
C ALA A 105 11.85 5.38 -9.16
N VAL A 106 11.83 4.16 -8.62
CA VAL A 106 10.86 3.12 -9.01
C VAL A 106 9.45 3.49 -8.55
N ILE A 107 9.30 4.00 -7.33
CA ILE A 107 8.02 4.48 -6.80
C ILE A 107 7.53 5.67 -7.63
N ASP A 108 8.39 6.63 -7.93
CA ASP A 108 8.07 7.82 -8.74
C ASP A 108 7.52 7.45 -10.13
N GLN A 109 8.18 6.52 -10.83
CA GLN A 109 7.67 5.93 -12.08
C GLN A 109 6.33 5.22 -11.89
N GLY A 110 6.14 4.55 -10.74
CA GLY A 110 4.88 3.91 -10.41
C GLY A 110 3.74 4.92 -10.19
N LEU A 111 4.02 6.02 -9.50
CA LEU A 111 3.08 7.12 -9.25
C LEU A 111 2.67 7.81 -10.56
N GLU A 112 3.61 8.07 -11.48
CA GLU A 112 3.30 8.60 -12.82
C GLU A 112 2.30 7.70 -13.56
N ARG A 113 2.53 6.38 -13.52
CA ARG A 113 1.64 5.42 -14.19
C ARG A 113 0.26 5.34 -13.55
N LEU A 114 0.17 5.46 -12.23
CA LEU A 114 -1.10 5.51 -11.50
C LEU A 114 -1.87 6.79 -11.83
N ASP A 115 -1.20 7.94 -11.85
CA ASP A 115 -1.78 9.22 -12.25
C ASP A 115 -2.31 9.17 -13.69
N ALA A 116 -1.52 8.64 -14.63
CA ALA A 116 -1.95 8.44 -16.01
C ALA A 116 -3.18 7.52 -16.10
N ALA A 117 -3.25 6.46 -15.30
CA ALA A 117 -4.41 5.58 -15.25
C ALA A 117 -5.66 6.26 -14.67
N ILE A 118 -5.51 7.10 -13.63
CA ILE A 118 -6.58 7.93 -13.07
C ILE A 118 -7.09 8.91 -14.13
N ALA A 119 -6.20 9.56 -14.87
CA ALA A 119 -6.56 10.52 -15.90
C ALA A 119 -7.23 9.86 -17.12
N ALA A 120 -6.90 8.61 -17.44
CA ALA A 120 -7.44 7.91 -18.60
C ALA A 120 -8.84 7.32 -18.40
N ASP A 121 -9.21 6.92 -17.17
CA ASP A 121 -10.48 6.25 -16.90
C ASP A 121 -11.56 7.23 -16.39
N PRO A 122 -12.72 7.36 -17.05
CA PRO A 122 -13.83 8.21 -16.60
C PRO A 122 -14.36 7.90 -15.18
N PHE A 123 -14.17 6.68 -14.69
CA PHE A 123 -14.52 6.29 -13.31
C PHE A 123 -13.68 7.07 -12.28
N TYR A 124 -12.40 7.32 -12.58
CA TYR A 124 -11.44 7.97 -11.67
C TYR A 124 -11.22 9.45 -11.98
N ARG A 125 -11.17 9.82 -13.26
CA ARG A 125 -10.82 11.17 -13.69
C ARG A 125 -11.73 12.23 -13.06
N GLY A 126 -11.11 13.20 -12.39
CA GLY A 126 -11.80 14.31 -11.72
C GLY A 126 -12.60 13.90 -10.47
N ARG A 127 -12.44 12.66 -10.00
CA ARG A 127 -13.14 12.10 -8.82
C ARG A 127 -12.21 11.41 -7.82
N THR A 128 -10.91 11.39 -8.10
CA THR A 128 -9.92 10.71 -7.27
C THR A 128 -8.97 11.72 -6.64
N VAL A 129 -8.68 11.52 -5.36
CA VAL A 129 -7.55 12.12 -4.67
C VAL A 129 -6.50 11.02 -4.47
N MET A 130 -5.27 11.29 -4.89
CA MET A 130 -4.11 10.48 -4.59
C MET A 130 -3.36 11.12 -3.42
N VAL A 131 -3.05 10.30 -2.41
CA VAL A 131 -2.33 10.73 -1.21
C VAL A 131 -1.05 9.90 -1.10
N VAL A 132 0.10 10.58 -1.04
CA VAL A 132 1.42 9.96 -0.88
C VAL A 132 2.00 10.40 0.45
N VAL A 133 2.29 9.43 1.33
CA VAL A 133 2.80 9.68 2.68
C VAL A 133 3.76 8.54 3.07
N PRO A 134 5.03 8.84 3.41
CA PRO A 134 5.90 7.88 4.08
C PRO A 134 5.42 7.62 5.51
N ASP A 135 5.65 6.43 6.04
CA ASP A 135 5.36 6.11 7.44
C ASP A 135 6.42 6.66 8.41
N CYS A 136 7.67 6.71 7.96
CA CYS A 136 8.80 7.24 8.70
C CYS A 136 9.84 7.86 7.76
N GLY A 137 10.78 8.60 8.36
CA GLY A 137 11.95 9.10 7.67
C GLY A 137 13.12 8.11 7.69
N ARG A 138 14.34 8.63 7.56
CA ARG A 138 15.56 7.79 7.56
C ARG A 138 16.73 8.55 8.16
N ASP A 139 17.33 7.95 9.18
CA ASP A 139 18.62 8.35 9.71
C ASP A 139 19.73 7.93 8.75
N ALA A 140 20.75 8.77 8.64
CA ALA A 140 21.98 8.47 7.94
C ALA A 140 23.15 8.73 8.90
N ASN A 141 23.51 7.73 9.71
CA ASN A 141 24.67 7.80 10.60
C ASN A 141 25.83 6.95 10.06
N PRO A 142 26.83 7.56 9.39
CA PRO A 142 27.92 6.82 8.77
C PRO A 142 28.85 6.13 9.78
N LEU A 143 28.73 6.44 11.08
CA LEU A 143 29.53 5.81 12.13
C LEU A 143 28.91 4.49 12.64
N MET A 144 27.70 4.14 12.20
CA MET A 144 27.02 2.92 12.60
C MET A 144 27.30 1.77 11.63
N ALA A 145 27.32 0.53 12.14
CA ALA A 145 27.47 -0.67 11.32
C ALA A 145 26.34 -0.82 10.28
N VAL A 146 25.14 -0.35 10.62
CA VAL A 146 24.04 -0.16 9.69
C VAL A 146 23.69 1.33 9.64
N PRO A 147 24.19 2.06 8.63
CA PRO A 147 24.15 3.52 8.64
C PRO A 147 22.76 4.10 8.37
N TYR A 148 21.85 3.30 7.83
CA TYR A 148 20.48 3.71 7.48
C TYR A 148 19.46 3.03 8.38
N GLN A 149 18.81 3.80 9.25
CA GLN A 149 17.90 3.31 10.29
C GLN A 149 16.80 4.33 10.58
N HIS A 150 15.75 3.97 11.30
CA HIS A 150 14.77 4.92 11.84
C HIS A 150 14.46 4.68 13.33
N HIS A 151 15.14 3.71 13.96
CA HIS A 151 14.94 3.37 15.37
C HIS A 151 15.75 4.25 16.33
N PHE A 152 16.57 5.19 15.84
CA PHE A 152 17.33 6.09 16.70
C PHE A 152 16.53 7.32 17.15
N ASN A 153 15.25 7.38 16.78
CA ASN A 153 14.31 8.41 17.23
C ASN A 153 14.83 9.84 16.93
N SER A 154 15.58 9.97 15.84
CA SER A 154 16.15 11.24 15.43
C SER A 154 15.09 12.08 14.70
N ARG A 155 15.35 13.38 14.56
CA ARG A 155 14.51 14.27 13.77
C ARG A 155 14.27 13.74 12.35
N THR A 156 15.31 13.26 11.68
CA THR A 156 15.21 12.76 10.29
C THR A 156 14.51 11.41 10.19
N ALA A 157 14.37 10.66 11.28
CA ALA A 157 13.56 9.44 11.33
C ALA A 157 12.06 9.75 11.47
N HIS A 158 11.70 10.94 11.98
CA HIS A 158 10.31 11.30 12.30
C HIS A 158 9.69 12.30 11.33
N GLU A 159 10.50 13.19 10.75
CA GLU A 159 10.01 14.18 9.80
C GLU A 159 9.77 13.54 8.44
N ILE A 160 8.49 13.45 8.07
CA ILE A 160 7.99 12.95 6.80
C ILE A 160 7.28 14.08 6.04
N PHE A 161 6.84 13.79 4.82
CA PHE A 161 5.97 14.67 4.04
C PHE A 161 4.64 14.00 3.76
N ALA A 162 3.64 14.79 3.38
CA ALA A 162 2.42 14.29 2.77
C ALA A 162 2.11 15.10 1.52
N LEU A 163 1.79 14.41 0.43
CA LEU A 163 1.37 15.00 -0.84
C LEU A 163 -0.07 14.60 -1.10
N PHE A 164 -0.94 15.58 -1.31
CA PHE A 164 -2.33 15.39 -1.74
C PHE A 164 -2.48 15.98 -3.14
N VAL A 165 -2.97 15.19 -4.09
CA VAL A 165 -3.22 15.64 -5.47
C VAL A 165 -4.52 15.07 -6.00
N GLY A 166 -5.21 15.83 -6.87
CA GLY A 166 -6.42 15.36 -7.55
C GLY A 166 -7.66 16.17 -7.21
N ALA A 167 -8.82 15.52 -7.25
CA ALA A 167 -10.13 16.16 -7.20
C ALA A 167 -10.32 16.99 -5.92
N GLY A 168 -10.65 18.27 -6.07
CA GLY A 168 -10.92 19.17 -4.94
C GLY A 168 -9.67 19.68 -4.20
N ILE A 169 -8.46 19.29 -4.60
CA ILE A 169 -7.21 19.77 -3.97
C ILE A 169 -6.65 20.95 -4.76
N ALA A 170 -6.35 22.05 -4.07
CA ALA A 170 -5.75 23.23 -4.69
C ALA A 170 -4.29 22.97 -5.12
N ALA A 171 -3.96 23.27 -6.38
CA ALA A 171 -2.61 23.09 -6.92
C ALA A 171 -1.61 24.12 -6.38
N GLY A 172 -0.33 23.72 -6.30
CA GLY A 172 0.79 24.62 -5.99
C GLY A 172 0.84 25.15 -4.55
N ARG A 173 0.04 24.58 -3.64
CA ARG A 173 0.03 24.95 -2.22
C ARG A 173 1.06 24.13 -1.45
N THR A 174 1.85 24.82 -0.64
CA THR A 174 2.76 24.21 0.34
C THR A 174 2.30 24.60 1.73
N VAL A 175 2.09 23.62 2.61
CA VAL A 175 1.78 23.84 4.03
C VAL A 175 3.06 23.56 4.81
N ALA A 176 3.67 24.61 5.35
CA ALA A 176 4.95 24.51 6.08
C ALA A 176 4.76 24.26 7.59
N THR A 177 3.51 24.26 8.08
CA THR A 177 3.20 23.99 9.48
C THR A 177 3.33 22.49 9.76
N ALA A 178 4.09 22.13 10.79
CA ALA A 178 4.19 20.75 11.24
C ALA A 178 2.82 20.24 11.73
N VAL A 179 2.48 19.01 11.33
CA VAL A 179 1.26 18.32 11.72
C VAL A 179 1.57 16.85 12.00
N ASP A 180 0.69 16.19 12.74
CA ASP A 180 0.84 14.78 13.07
C ASP A 180 0.31 13.89 11.92
N GLN A 181 1.00 12.78 11.64
CA GLN A 181 0.63 11.81 10.60
C GLN A 181 -0.81 11.27 10.78
N THR A 182 -1.31 11.18 12.02
CA THR A 182 -2.69 10.79 12.33
C THR A 182 -3.74 11.70 11.65
N SER A 183 -3.36 12.92 11.27
CA SER A 183 -4.23 13.87 10.55
C SER A 183 -4.54 13.41 9.12
N VAL A 184 -3.73 12.53 8.53
CA VAL A 184 -3.91 12.06 7.14
C VAL A 184 -5.21 11.28 6.99
N ALA A 185 -5.49 10.33 7.89
CA ALA A 185 -6.70 9.52 7.84
C ALA A 185 -7.96 10.36 8.04
N ALA A 186 -7.94 11.31 8.99
CA ALA A 186 -9.04 12.25 9.21
C ALA A 186 -9.30 13.12 7.97
N THR A 187 -8.24 13.61 7.33
CA THR A 187 -8.34 14.43 6.11
C THR A 187 -8.87 13.64 4.92
N ILE A 188 -8.44 12.39 4.73
CA ILE A 188 -9.02 11.49 3.71
C ILE A 188 -10.51 11.26 4.00
N GLY A 189 -10.88 11.05 5.26
CA GLY A 189 -12.28 10.94 5.67
C GLY A 189 -13.10 12.17 5.29
N ALA A 190 -12.59 13.38 5.53
CA ALA A 190 -13.25 14.63 5.17
C ALA A 190 -13.36 14.86 3.64
N LEU A 191 -12.33 14.45 2.88
CA LEU A 191 -12.31 14.54 1.42
C LEU A 191 -13.20 13.51 0.72
N THR A 192 -13.60 12.46 1.43
CA THR A 192 -14.39 11.35 0.91
C THR A 192 -15.72 11.22 1.66
N SER A 193 -16.60 10.33 1.22
CA SER A 193 -17.83 10.02 1.95
C SER A 193 -17.64 8.86 2.94
N VAL A 194 -16.41 8.63 3.40
CA VAL A 194 -16.06 7.52 4.31
C VAL A 194 -15.96 8.05 5.73
N THR A 195 -16.73 7.45 6.64
CA THR A 195 -16.58 7.71 8.07
C THR A 195 -15.29 7.08 8.57
N VAL A 196 -14.38 7.89 9.12
CA VAL A 196 -13.10 7.44 9.67
C VAL A 196 -13.07 7.75 11.16
N GLY A 197 -12.80 6.74 11.98
CA GLY A 197 -12.52 6.90 13.42
C GLY A 197 -11.07 7.29 13.65
N ALA A 198 -10.66 8.47 13.17
CA ALA A 198 -9.30 8.98 13.32
C ALA A 198 -9.18 9.94 14.51
N GLU A 199 -8.06 9.86 15.23
CA GLU A 199 -7.75 10.76 16.35
C GLU A 199 -7.21 12.12 15.89
N GLY A 200 -6.52 12.14 14.75
CA GLY A 200 -5.91 13.36 14.20
C GLY A 200 -6.93 14.38 13.72
N ARG A 201 -6.53 15.65 13.67
CA ARG A 201 -7.38 16.73 13.14
C ARG A 201 -7.50 16.63 11.61
N VAL A 202 -8.58 17.17 11.05
CA VAL A 202 -8.66 17.44 9.61
C VAL A 202 -7.73 18.60 9.26
N LEU A 203 -6.97 18.46 8.17
CA LEU A 203 -6.16 19.53 7.60
C LEU A 203 -7.04 20.41 6.71
N SER A 204 -7.62 21.47 7.28
CA SER A 204 -8.46 22.45 6.55
C SER A 204 -7.68 23.27 5.52
N GLU A 205 -6.35 23.21 5.58
CA GLU A 205 -5.46 23.78 4.57
C GLU A 205 -5.48 22.96 3.25
N ILE A 206 -5.98 21.72 3.31
CA ILE A 206 -6.04 20.74 2.22
C ILE A 206 -7.51 20.40 1.86
N ALA A 207 -8.33 20.11 2.86
CA ALA A 207 -9.76 19.83 2.69
C ALA A 207 -10.56 21.14 2.66
N PRO A 208 -11.44 21.35 1.66
CA PRO A 208 -12.29 22.53 1.57
C PRO A 208 -13.34 22.64 2.68
#